data_AF-X1V478-F1
#
_entry.id   AF-X1V478-F1
#
_cell.length_a   1.000
_cell.length_b   1.000
_cell.length_c   1.000
_cell.angle_alpha   90.00
_cell.angle_beta   90.00
_cell.angle_gamma   90.00
#
_symmetry.space_group_name_H-M   'P 1'
#
loop_
_entity.id
_entity.type
_entity.pdbx_description
1 polymer ?
#
loop_
_entity_poly.entity_id
_entity_poly.type
_entity_poly.pdbx_seq_one_letter_code
_entity_poly.pdbx_strand_id
1 'polypeptide(L)'
;HPSPASWVKPPLAPDAQAHLIDFATGDVMPYDTPAGHTFTMVQKDWAFNEDIEIWLYGSTPSEADEGTLRLIACPGLSPGGDNVYINPVYAYTSLTLDPPSDYSHSWDVVVVNKGSGNLEGGIVFAVVRAAVGTSPFPDTKQCRCPFCHHLQTVKVGTTVIVCDNCGETYYVQDFSKIREL
;
A
#
# COMPACT_ATOMS: atom_id res chain seq x y z
N HIS A 1 -15.31 -19.39 -10.72
CA HIS A 1 -15.72 -18.74 -11.99
C HIS A 1 -14.59 -17.80 -12.43
N PRO A 2 -14.16 -17.81 -13.70
CA PRO A 2 -13.19 -16.82 -14.18
C PRO A 2 -13.84 -15.44 -14.12
N SER A 3 -13.18 -14.51 -13.42
CA SER A 3 -13.61 -13.12 -13.37
C SER A 3 -13.31 -12.45 -14.72
N PRO A 4 -14.17 -11.54 -15.21
CA PRO A 4 -13.86 -10.74 -16.40
C PRO A 4 -12.75 -9.71 -16.14
N ALA A 5 -12.42 -9.44 -14.88
CA ALA A 5 -11.34 -8.54 -14.50
C ALA A 5 -9.99 -9.25 -14.56
N SER A 6 -9.06 -8.75 -15.39
CA SER A 6 -7.72 -9.31 -15.59
C SER A 6 -6.87 -9.41 -14.31
N TRP A 7 -7.22 -8.61 -13.29
CA TRP A 7 -6.54 -8.57 -12.01
C TRP A 7 -7.03 -9.58 -10.98
N VAL A 8 -8.19 -10.19 -11.21
CA VAL A 8 -8.68 -11.26 -10.36
C VAL A 8 -8.07 -12.57 -10.87
N LYS A 9 -7.06 -13.03 -10.13
CA LYS A 9 -6.34 -14.26 -10.46
C LYS A 9 -7.12 -15.49 -9.98
N PRO A 10 -6.96 -16.66 -10.64
CA PRO A 10 -7.45 -17.91 -10.08
C PRO A 10 -6.79 -18.19 -8.71
N PRO A 11 -7.39 -19.05 -7.87
CA PRO A 11 -6.78 -19.47 -6.63
C PRO A 11 -5.35 -19.97 -6.85
N LEU A 12 -4.43 -19.62 -5.96
CA LEU A 12 -3.03 -20.02 -6.05
C LEU A 12 -2.85 -21.40 -5.41
N ALA A 13 -2.30 -22.36 -6.15
CA ALA A 13 -1.91 -23.66 -5.59
C ALA A 13 -0.78 -23.50 -4.53
N PRO A 14 -0.56 -24.49 -3.66
CA PRO A 14 0.57 -24.48 -2.71
C PRO A 14 1.91 -24.19 -3.41
N ASP A 15 2.73 -23.35 -2.80
CA ASP A 15 4.01 -22.82 -3.30
C ASP A 15 3.93 -22.01 -4.62
N ALA A 16 2.75 -21.84 -5.20
CA ALA A 16 2.57 -20.95 -6.33
C ALA A 16 2.70 -19.49 -5.90
N GLN A 17 3.13 -18.66 -6.85
CA GLN A 17 3.31 -17.22 -6.66
C GLN A 17 2.46 -16.40 -7.61
N ALA A 18 2.09 -15.20 -7.18
CA ALA A 18 1.48 -14.20 -8.04
C ALA A 18 2.07 -12.82 -7.76
N HIS A 19 2.35 -12.12 -8.86
CA HIS A 19 2.66 -10.70 -8.83
C HIS A 19 1.38 -9.89 -8.56
N LEU A 20 1.48 -8.79 -7.83
CA LEU A 20 0.38 -7.83 -7.80
C LEU A 20 0.26 -7.15 -9.16
N ILE A 21 -0.81 -6.40 -9.33
CA ILE A 21 -1.04 -5.55 -10.49
C ILE A 21 -1.49 -4.19 -9.97
N ASP A 22 -1.24 -3.13 -10.73
CA ASP A 22 -1.81 -1.81 -10.43
C ASP A 22 -3.29 -1.83 -10.86
N PHE A 23 -4.20 -1.99 -9.90
CA PHE A 23 -5.63 -2.10 -10.20
C PHE A 23 -6.24 -0.77 -10.68
N ALA A 24 -5.57 0.38 -10.48
CA ALA A 24 -6.05 1.68 -10.93
C ALA A 24 -5.78 1.91 -12.42
N THR A 25 -4.65 1.42 -12.92
CA THR A 25 -4.24 1.55 -14.33
C THR A 25 -4.47 0.27 -15.15
N GLY A 26 -4.53 -0.87 -14.48
CA GLY A 26 -4.56 -2.19 -15.11
C GLY A 26 -3.17 -2.71 -15.51
N ASP A 27 -2.10 -1.96 -15.22
CA ASP A 27 -0.73 -2.33 -15.56
C ASP A 27 -0.26 -3.50 -14.69
N VAL A 28 0.46 -4.44 -15.32
CA VAL A 28 1.08 -5.56 -14.61
C VAL A 28 2.38 -5.11 -13.96
N MET A 29 2.67 -5.61 -12.76
CA MET A 29 3.98 -5.42 -12.14
C MET A 29 5.06 -6.17 -12.95
N PRO A 30 6.33 -5.70 -12.98
CA PRO A 30 6.86 -4.59 -12.18
C PRO A 30 6.41 -3.20 -12.63
N TYR A 31 6.22 -2.29 -11.67
CA TYR A 31 5.86 -0.89 -11.87
C TYR A 31 7.07 0.02 -11.79
N ASP A 32 7.21 0.95 -12.73
CA ASP A 32 8.32 1.89 -12.77
C ASP A 32 7.97 3.26 -12.16
N THR A 33 8.84 3.72 -11.27
CA THR A 33 8.88 5.09 -10.78
C THR A 33 10.04 5.82 -11.46
N PRO A 34 9.80 6.87 -12.25
CA PRO A 34 10.87 7.55 -12.97
C PRO A 34 11.79 8.32 -12.02
N ALA A 35 13.00 8.65 -12.50
CA ALA A 35 13.89 9.56 -11.79
C ALA A 35 13.18 10.88 -11.44
N GLY A 36 13.56 11.45 -10.30
CA GLY A 36 12.93 12.59 -9.66
C GLY A 36 11.57 12.30 -9.02
N HIS A 37 11.11 11.04 -8.97
CA HIS A 37 9.86 10.65 -8.31
C HIS A 37 10.05 9.58 -7.24
N THR A 38 9.28 9.71 -6.17
CA THR A 38 9.30 8.77 -5.04
C THR A 38 8.22 7.72 -5.19
N PHE A 39 8.55 6.47 -4.87
CA PHE A 39 7.57 5.44 -4.52
C PHE A 39 7.39 5.49 -3.00
N THR A 40 6.21 5.81 -2.51
CA THR A 40 5.91 5.74 -1.07
C THR A 40 4.70 4.85 -0.84
N MET A 41 4.93 3.66 -0.28
CA MET A 41 3.86 2.85 0.27
C MET A 41 3.33 3.56 1.51
N VAL A 42 2.02 3.73 1.59
CA VAL A 42 1.37 4.42 2.72
C VAL A 42 0.40 3.52 3.46
N GLN A 43 -0.08 2.47 2.80
CA GLN A 43 -1.05 1.55 3.37
C GLN A 43 -0.88 0.16 2.75
N LYS A 44 -1.16 -0.86 3.56
CA LYS A 44 -1.22 -2.25 3.13
C LYS A 44 -2.36 -2.96 3.85
N ASP A 45 -3.11 -3.76 3.10
CA ASP A 45 -4.20 -4.56 3.64
C ASP A 45 -4.23 -5.91 2.94
N TRP A 46 -4.59 -6.96 3.67
CA TRP A 46 -4.80 -8.28 3.10
C TRP A 46 -5.72 -9.14 3.94
N ALA A 47 -6.39 -10.05 3.24
CA ALA A 47 -7.24 -11.09 3.80
C ALA A 47 -7.05 -12.35 2.96
N PHE A 48 -6.60 -13.44 3.59
CA PHE A 48 -6.32 -14.70 2.94
C PHE A 48 -6.75 -15.90 3.80
N ASN A 49 -7.13 -17.00 3.16
CA ASN A 49 -7.57 -18.24 3.81
C ASN A 49 -6.44 -19.25 4.10
N GLU A 50 -5.22 -19.01 3.61
CA GLU A 50 -4.05 -19.89 3.74
C GLU A 50 -2.83 -19.06 4.17
N ASP A 51 -1.75 -19.75 4.56
CA ASP A 51 -0.50 -19.12 4.95
C ASP A 51 0.13 -18.37 3.76
N ILE A 52 0.68 -17.18 4.03
CA ILE A 52 1.25 -16.33 2.98
C ILE A 52 2.63 -15.80 3.34
N GLU A 53 3.40 -15.56 2.29
CA GLU A 53 4.54 -14.65 2.31
C GLU A 53 4.31 -13.55 1.26
N ILE A 54 4.57 -12.31 1.66
CA ILE A 54 4.52 -11.16 0.78
C ILE A 54 5.92 -10.57 0.70
N TRP A 55 6.44 -10.45 -0.51
CA TRP A 55 7.79 -9.98 -0.81
C TRP A 55 7.72 -8.71 -1.65
N LEU A 56 8.35 -7.63 -1.19
CA LEU A 56 8.54 -6.40 -1.96
C LEU A 56 9.95 -6.39 -2.53
N TYR A 57 10.03 -6.38 -3.86
CA TYR A 57 11.25 -6.21 -4.60
C TYR A 57 11.33 -4.80 -5.20
N GLY A 58 12.55 -4.28 -5.29
CA GLY A 58 12.87 -2.98 -5.87
C GLY A 58 14.21 -3.04 -6.58
N SER A 59 14.34 -2.34 -7.70
CA SER A 59 15.65 -2.18 -8.34
C SER A 59 16.54 -1.26 -7.51
N THR A 60 17.82 -1.64 -7.37
CA THR A 60 18.81 -0.83 -6.67
C THR A 60 19.28 0.33 -7.56
N PRO A 61 19.67 1.47 -6.96
CA PRO A 61 20.20 2.62 -7.69
C PRO A 61 21.63 2.34 -8.16
N SER A 62 21.79 1.55 -9.22
CA SER A 62 23.00 1.61 -10.03
C SER A 62 22.75 1.06 -11.43
N GLU A 63 23.32 1.73 -12.44
CA GLU A 63 23.48 1.15 -13.78
C GLU A 63 24.29 -0.17 -13.75
N ALA A 64 24.99 -0.47 -12.65
CA ALA A 64 25.83 -1.64 -12.50
C ALA A 64 25.06 -2.96 -12.23
N ASP A 65 23.78 -2.90 -11.87
CA ASP A 65 22.93 -4.08 -11.62
C ASP A 65 21.98 -4.40 -12.79
N GLU A 66 22.09 -3.69 -13.93
CA GLU A 66 21.22 -3.87 -15.13
C GLU A 66 19.70 -3.82 -14.84
N GLY A 67 19.27 -3.16 -13.77
CA GLY A 67 17.87 -3.11 -13.36
C GLY A 67 17.36 -4.37 -12.62
N THR A 68 18.27 -5.20 -12.10
CA THR A 68 17.90 -6.41 -11.34
C THR A 68 17.10 -6.05 -10.08
N LEU A 69 15.92 -6.65 -9.93
CA LEU A 69 15.10 -6.54 -8.74
C LEU A 69 15.76 -7.26 -7.55
N ARG A 70 15.91 -6.55 -6.43
CA ARG A 70 16.44 -7.09 -5.16
C ARG A 70 15.33 -7.11 -4.12
N LEU A 71 15.39 -8.05 -3.19
CA LEU A 71 14.44 -8.09 -2.09
C LEU A 71 14.69 -6.89 -1.16
N ILE A 72 13.67 -6.05 -0.99
CA ILE A 72 13.77 -4.81 -0.21
C ILE A 72 13.08 -4.96 1.14
N ALA A 73 11.92 -5.62 1.16
CA ALA A 73 11.17 -5.84 2.39
C ALA A 73 10.31 -7.10 2.32
N CYS A 74 9.90 -7.58 3.49
CA CYS A 74 8.86 -8.57 3.64
C CYS A 74 7.65 -7.92 4.33
N PRO A 75 6.67 -7.39 3.57
CA PRO A 75 5.53 -6.71 4.16
C PRO A 75 4.61 -7.63 4.98
N GLY A 76 4.66 -8.95 4.80
CA GLY A 76 3.82 -9.85 5.59
C GLY A 76 4.31 -11.29 5.54
N LEU A 77 4.35 -11.90 6.71
CA LEU A 77 4.44 -13.34 6.92
C LEU A 77 3.27 -13.68 7.85
N SER A 78 2.37 -14.55 7.42
CA SER A 78 1.31 -14.99 8.32
C SER A 78 1.06 -16.49 8.24
N PRO A 79 1.30 -17.21 9.35
CA PRO A 79 0.90 -18.60 9.50
C PRO A 79 -0.56 -18.71 9.97
N GLY A 80 -1.30 -19.65 9.40
CA GLY A 80 -2.69 -19.97 9.71
C GLY A 80 -3.76 -19.20 8.92
N GLY A 81 -3.38 -18.48 7.86
CA GLY A 81 -4.23 -17.45 7.26
C GLY A 81 -4.30 -16.18 8.12
N ASP A 82 -4.34 -15.02 7.49
CA ASP A 82 -4.35 -13.72 8.19
C ASP A 82 -5.49 -12.83 7.75
N ASN A 83 -5.91 -11.97 8.67
CA ASN A 83 -6.72 -10.81 8.37
C ASN A 83 -6.14 -9.60 9.11
N VAL A 84 -5.56 -8.66 8.36
CA VAL A 84 -5.12 -7.38 8.93
C VAL A 84 -6.33 -6.47 9.04
N TYR A 85 -7.04 -6.53 10.17
CA TYR A 85 -8.24 -5.70 10.39
C TYR A 85 -7.93 -4.22 10.66
N ILE A 86 -6.67 -3.90 10.97
CA ILE A 86 -6.20 -2.53 11.20
C ILE A 86 -5.22 -2.20 10.09
N ASN A 87 -5.57 -1.29 9.18
CA ASN A 87 -4.66 -0.78 8.16
C ASN A 87 -3.47 -0.08 8.83
N PRO A 88 -2.29 -0.73 8.93
CA PRO A 88 -1.14 -0.07 9.49
C PRO A 88 -0.62 0.92 8.44
N VAL A 89 -0.34 2.15 8.86
CA VAL A 89 0.43 3.07 8.03
C VAL A 89 1.83 2.47 7.92
N TYR A 90 2.15 1.95 6.75
CA TYR A 90 3.43 1.32 6.48
C TYR A 90 4.22 2.25 5.56
N ALA A 91 5.05 3.11 6.15
CA ALA A 91 5.83 4.09 5.41
C ALA A 91 7.13 3.44 4.92
N TYR A 92 7.06 2.74 3.79
CA TYR A 92 8.25 2.45 2.98
C TYR A 92 8.35 3.49 1.88
N THR A 93 9.53 4.09 1.70
CA THR A 93 9.79 5.06 0.64
C THR A 93 11.07 4.72 -0.10
N SER A 94 11.09 4.92 -1.42
CA SER A 94 12.29 4.75 -2.25
C SER A 94 13.43 5.69 -1.83
N LEU A 95 13.12 6.79 -1.15
CA LEU A 95 14.11 7.73 -0.61
C LEU A 95 15.06 7.11 0.43
N THR A 96 14.73 5.94 1.01
CA THR A 96 15.69 5.22 1.87
C THR A 96 16.77 4.50 1.07
N LEU A 97 16.51 4.20 -0.20
CA LEU A 97 17.45 3.57 -1.13
C LEU A 97 18.18 4.61 -1.99
N ASP A 98 17.44 5.58 -2.52
CA ASP A 98 17.91 6.66 -3.37
C ASP A 98 17.35 8.01 -2.89
N PRO A 99 17.96 8.63 -1.86
CA PRO A 99 17.48 9.89 -1.27
C PRO A 99 17.30 11.06 -2.25
N PRO A 100 18.14 11.28 -3.27
CA PRO A 100 17.89 12.32 -4.27
C PRO A 100 16.87 11.90 -5.33
N SER A 101 16.51 10.61 -5.41
CA SER A 101 15.70 10.03 -6.48
C SER A 101 16.34 10.22 -7.86
N ASP A 102 17.66 10.12 -7.96
CA ASP A 102 18.36 10.33 -9.22
C ASP A 102 18.10 9.21 -10.25
N TYR A 103 17.62 8.04 -9.79
CA TYR A 103 17.42 6.86 -10.62
C TYR A 103 15.94 6.50 -10.81
N SER A 104 15.64 5.88 -11.95
CA SER A 104 14.37 5.19 -12.14
C SER A 104 14.38 3.87 -11.37
N HIS A 105 13.27 3.55 -10.69
CA HIS A 105 13.13 2.32 -9.92
C HIS A 105 11.96 1.47 -10.39
N SER A 106 12.20 0.17 -10.56
CA SER A 106 11.18 -0.84 -10.81
C SER A 106 10.78 -1.51 -9.50
N TRP A 107 9.49 -1.70 -9.28
CA TRP A 107 8.93 -2.30 -8.06
C TRP A 107 8.09 -3.51 -8.41
N ASP A 108 8.28 -4.62 -7.69
CA ASP A 108 7.46 -5.81 -7.83
C ASP A 108 6.99 -6.28 -6.45
N VAL A 109 5.75 -6.73 -6.37
CA VAL A 109 5.24 -7.32 -5.14
C VAL A 109 4.74 -8.71 -5.47
N VAL A 110 5.28 -9.70 -4.76
CA VAL A 110 5.00 -11.11 -4.98
C VAL A 110 4.33 -11.67 -3.74
N VAL A 111 3.20 -12.35 -3.94
CA VAL A 111 2.55 -13.16 -2.91
C VAL A 111 2.84 -14.63 -3.20
N VAL A 112 3.23 -15.38 -2.18
CA VAL A 112 3.48 -16.82 -2.24
C VAL A 112 2.50 -17.52 -1.32
N ASN A 113 1.83 -18.55 -1.84
CA ASN A 113 1.02 -19.46 -1.02
C ASN A 113 1.94 -20.42 -0.26
N LYS A 114 1.96 -20.34 1.07
CA LYS A 114 2.67 -21.26 1.96
C LYS A 114 1.75 -22.22 2.70
N GLY A 115 0.45 -22.12 2.46
CA GLY A 115 -0.53 -23.05 2.99
C GLY A 115 -0.52 -24.39 2.26
N SER A 116 -1.38 -25.28 2.76
CA SER A 116 -1.53 -26.64 2.21
C SER A 116 -2.65 -26.73 1.17
N GLY A 117 -3.57 -25.76 1.18
CA GLY A 117 -4.69 -25.65 0.25
C GLY A 117 -4.48 -24.58 -0.82
N ASN A 118 -5.53 -24.33 -1.60
CA ASN A 118 -5.54 -23.25 -2.57
C ASN A 118 -5.78 -21.91 -1.84
N LEU A 119 -4.85 -20.98 -2.03
CA LEU A 119 -4.94 -19.63 -1.49
C LEU A 119 -5.97 -18.81 -2.29
N GLU A 120 -6.93 -18.28 -1.55
CA GLU A 120 -7.99 -17.37 -1.97
C GLU A 120 -8.01 -16.16 -1.04
N GLY A 121 -8.20 -14.97 -1.62
CA GLY A 121 -8.17 -13.75 -0.85
C GLY A 121 -7.86 -12.52 -1.69
N GLY A 122 -7.45 -11.46 -1.01
CA GLY A 122 -7.08 -10.20 -1.63
C GLY A 122 -5.98 -9.49 -0.85
N ILE A 123 -5.16 -8.74 -1.58
CA ILE A 123 -4.14 -7.85 -1.05
C ILE A 123 -4.24 -6.51 -1.77
N VAL A 124 -4.06 -5.43 -1.02
CA VAL A 124 -4.03 -4.07 -1.55
C VAL A 124 -2.85 -3.34 -0.92
N PHE A 125 -2.04 -2.72 -1.77
CA PHE A 125 -1.11 -1.67 -1.36
C PHE A 125 -1.59 -0.35 -1.91
N ALA A 126 -1.65 0.67 -1.06
CA ALA A 126 -1.79 2.05 -1.52
C ALA A 126 -0.39 2.68 -1.56
N VAL A 127 -0.05 3.18 -2.74
CA VAL A 127 1.24 3.80 -3.03
C VAL A 127 1.02 5.20 -3.56
N VAL A 128 1.83 6.14 -3.09
CA VAL A 128 1.88 7.50 -3.60
C VAL A 128 3.14 7.63 -4.48
N ARG A 129 2.93 7.95 -5.76
CA ARG A 129 3.98 8.48 -6.63
C ARG A 129 3.95 10.00 -6.60
N ALA A 130 5.06 10.64 -6.24
CA ALA A 130 5.18 12.10 -6.21
C ALA A 130 6.56 12.55 -6.67
N ALA A 131 6.66 13.73 -7.29
CA ALA A 131 7.94 14.32 -7.59
C ALA A 131 8.68 14.70 -6.28
N VAL A 132 10.00 14.56 -6.25
CA VAL A 132 10.82 15.01 -5.11
C VAL A 132 10.60 16.52 -4.91
N GLY A 133 10.44 16.92 -3.64
CA GLY A 133 10.13 18.31 -3.29
C GLY A 133 8.66 18.70 -3.40
N THR A 134 7.76 17.78 -3.79
CA THR A 134 6.31 18.01 -3.67
C THR A 134 5.97 18.32 -2.21
N SER A 135 5.23 19.42 -1.99
CA SER A 135 4.82 19.84 -0.64
C SER A 135 4.17 18.68 0.14
N PRO A 136 4.36 18.62 1.47
CA PRO A 136 3.75 17.60 2.30
C PRO A 136 2.22 17.60 2.14
N PHE A 137 1.58 16.47 2.46
CA PHE A 137 0.13 16.43 2.46
C PHE A 137 -0.45 17.53 3.36
N PRO A 138 -1.66 18.02 3.06
CA PRO A 138 -2.34 18.98 3.92
C PRO A 138 -2.34 18.48 5.37
N ASP A 139 -2.07 19.37 6.31
CA ASP A 139 -2.12 19.06 7.75
C ASP A 139 -3.56 18.97 8.28
N THR A 140 -4.54 18.99 7.37
CA THR A 140 -5.96 18.91 7.62
C THR A 140 -6.63 17.85 6.74
N LYS A 141 -7.74 17.31 7.23
CA LYS A 141 -8.61 16.35 6.54
C LYS A 141 -10.06 16.82 6.64
N GLN A 142 -10.85 16.46 5.63
CA GLN A 142 -12.28 16.69 5.65
C GLN A 142 -12.98 15.46 6.23
N CYS A 143 -13.81 15.67 7.25
CA CYS A 143 -14.56 14.63 7.92
C CYS A 143 -16.06 14.88 7.75
N ARG A 144 -16.80 13.81 7.45
CA ARG A 144 -18.26 13.84 7.35
C ARG A 144 -18.86 13.30 8.63
N CYS A 145 -19.67 14.09 9.31
CA CYS A 145 -20.42 13.64 10.47
C CYS A 145 -21.38 12.50 10.06
N PRO A 146 -21.37 11.33 10.73
CA PRO A 146 -22.25 10.22 10.37
C PRO A 146 -23.72 10.49 10.72
N PHE A 147 -23.99 11.44 11.64
CA PHE A 147 -25.32 11.73 12.14
C PHE A 147 -26.08 12.79 11.33
N CYS A 148 -25.40 13.87 10.91
CA CYS A 148 -26.02 14.97 10.18
C CYS A 148 -25.39 15.26 8.81
N HIS A 149 -24.38 14.48 8.40
CA HIS A 149 -23.67 14.61 7.12
C HIS A 149 -22.95 15.94 6.88
N HIS A 150 -22.86 16.81 7.88
CA HIS A 150 -22.05 18.02 7.82
C HIS A 150 -20.58 17.67 7.56
N LEU A 151 -19.95 18.41 6.65
CA LEU A 151 -18.52 18.31 6.36
C LEU A 151 -17.79 19.38 7.16
N GLN A 152 -16.79 18.96 7.94
CA GLN A 152 -15.92 19.86 8.68
C GLN A 152 -14.45 19.50 8.47
N THR A 153 -13.57 20.50 8.54
CA THR A 153 -12.14 20.32 8.36
C THR A 153 -11.46 20.27 9.72
N VAL A 154 -10.72 19.21 9.98
CA VAL A 154 -9.97 19.00 11.23
C VAL A 154 -8.50 18.71 10.93
N LYS A 155 -7.62 18.75 11.93
CA LYS A 155 -6.23 18.32 11.76
C LYS A 155 -6.17 16.82 11.42
N VAL A 156 -5.18 16.42 10.62
CA VAL A 156 -5.00 15.01 10.25
C VAL A 156 -4.85 14.09 11.46
N GLY A 157 -4.27 14.59 12.56
CA GLY A 157 -4.11 13.91 13.86
C GLY A 157 -5.38 13.78 14.71
N THR A 158 -6.48 14.46 14.37
CA THR A 158 -7.69 14.45 15.18
C THR A 158 -8.40 13.10 15.07
N THR A 159 -8.56 12.36 16.16
CA THR A 159 -9.25 11.06 16.18
C THR A 159 -10.65 11.10 16.77
N VAL A 160 -10.95 12.15 17.55
CA VAL A 160 -12.27 12.39 18.16
C VAL A 160 -12.75 13.77 17.72
N ILE A 161 -13.94 13.83 17.14
CA ILE A 161 -14.54 15.06 16.61
C ILE A 161 -15.88 15.29 17.29
N VAL A 162 -16.10 16.51 17.77
CA VAL A 162 -17.44 17.01 18.09
C VAL A 162 -17.98 17.70 16.83
N CYS A 163 -19.16 17.33 16.37
CA CYS A 163 -19.72 17.89 15.16
C CYS A 163 -20.14 19.35 15.36
N ASP A 164 -19.60 20.27 14.55
CA ASP A 164 -19.88 21.71 14.66
C ASP A 164 -21.34 22.08 14.30
N ASN A 165 -22.09 21.14 13.73
CA ASN A 165 -23.50 21.33 13.35
C ASN A 165 -24.48 20.66 14.33
N CYS A 166 -24.28 19.40 14.70
CA CYS A 166 -25.23 18.65 15.53
C CYS A 166 -24.75 18.34 16.96
N GLY A 167 -23.51 18.71 17.33
CA GLY A 167 -22.96 18.49 18.66
C GLY A 167 -22.58 17.05 18.99
N GLU A 168 -22.94 16.08 18.15
CA GLU A 168 -22.61 14.67 18.36
C GLU A 168 -21.11 14.41 18.23
N THR A 169 -20.60 13.48 19.04
CA THR A 169 -19.20 13.05 19.02
C THR A 169 -19.03 11.82 18.13
N TYR A 170 -18.02 11.83 17.26
CA TYR A 170 -17.68 10.70 16.40
C TYR A 170 -16.16 10.53 16.25
N TYR A 171 -15.76 9.33 15.83
CA TYR A 171 -14.36 8.95 15.70
C TYR A 171 -13.95 8.89 14.23
N VAL A 172 -12.70 9.26 13.96
CA VAL A 172 -12.10 9.19 12.62
C VAL A 172 -10.66 8.70 12.71
N GLN A 173 -10.14 8.19 11.60
CA GLN A 173 -8.78 7.67 11.52
C GLN A 173 -7.73 8.79 11.60
N ASP A 174 -6.65 8.57 12.36
CA ASP A 174 -5.48 9.46 12.38
C ASP A 174 -4.67 9.32 11.08
N PHE A 175 -4.45 10.44 10.39
CA PHE A 175 -3.63 10.51 9.17
C PHE A 175 -2.31 11.27 9.36
N SER A 176 -1.99 11.71 10.58
CA SER A 176 -0.74 12.44 10.88
C SER A 176 0.52 11.63 10.55
N LYS A 177 0.43 10.30 10.63
CA LYS A 177 1.55 9.39 10.35
C LYS A 177 1.75 9.08 8.87
N ILE A 178 0.89 9.57 7.97
CA ILE A 178 0.99 9.28 6.54
C ILE A 178 2.25 9.90 5.90
N ARG A 179 2.93 10.86 6.55
CA ARG A 179 4.25 11.40 6.13
C ARG A 179 5.06 12.04 7.29
N GLU A 180 5.26 11.35 8.42
CA GLU A 180 6.42 11.68 9.29
C GLU A 180 7.67 11.02 8.70
N LEU A 181 8.15 11.55 7.57
CA LEU A 181 9.46 11.24 6.99
C LEU A 181 10.21 12.54 6.80
#